data_AF-A0A167SVR2-F1
#
_entry.id   AF-A0A167SVR2-F1
#
_cell.length_a   1.000
_cell.length_b   1.000
_cell.length_c   1.000
_cell.angle_alpha   90.00
_cell.angle_beta   90.00
_cell.angle_gamma   90.00
#
_symmetry.space_group_name_H-M   'P 1'
#
loop_
_entity.id
_entity.type
_entity.pdbx_description
1 polymer ?
#
loop_
_entity_poly.entity_id
_entity_poly.type
_entity_poly.pdbx_seq_one_letter_code
_entity_poly.pdbx_strand_id
1 'polypeptide(L)' 'SSIWYHDGNVVLQAEGTRWKVHQGILAESSSVFRDMFSIPQPPSRDTELVEGCPVVQLSDTAKDVECVLQAICKRE' A
#
# COMPACT_ATOMS: atom_id res chain seq x y z
N SER A 1 -7.81 0.18 -12.95
CA SER A 1 -7.58 1.64 -12.82
C SER A 1 -6.26 1.82 -12.12
N SER A 2 -5.27 2.49 -12.72
CA SER A 2 -3.93 2.55 -12.10
C SER A 2 -3.92 3.56 -10.95
N ILE A 3 -4.05 3.09 -9.69
CA ILE A 3 -3.90 3.95 -8.50
C ILE A 3 -2.41 4.18 -8.27
N TRP A 4 -1.95 5.39 -8.62
CA TRP A 4 -0.56 5.78 -8.46
C TRP A 4 -0.47 7.26 -8.11
N TYR A 5 -0.23 7.57 -6.84
CA TYR A 5 -0.06 8.94 -6.36
C TYR A 5 1.40 9.35 -6.43
N HIS A 6 1.69 10.46 -7.11
CA HIS A 6 3.06 10.98 -7.22
C HIS A 6 3.71 11.23 -5.86
N ASP A 7 2.94 11.79 -4.92
CA ASP A 7 3.32 12.05 -3.52
C ASP A 7 3.06 10.86 -2.57
N GLY A 8 2.64 9.71 -3.11
CA GLY A 8 2.44 8.50 -2.31
C GLY A 8 3.75 8.08 -1.63
N ASN A 9 3.64 7.59 -0.39
CA ASN A 9 4.78 7.30 0.47
C ASN A 9 4.93 5.81 0.81
N VAL A 10 4.07 4.97 0.23
CA VAL A 10 4.16 3.51 0.31
C VAL A 10 3.68 2.90 -1.00
N VAL A 11 4.29 1.79 -1.39
CA VAL A 11 3.85 0.99 -2.54
C VAL A 11 3.26 -0.31 -2.02
N LEU A 12 2.01 -0.59 -2.34
CA LEU A 12 1.41 -1.90 -2.08
C LEU A 12 1.63 -2.79 -3.30
N GLN A 13 2.02 -4.04 -3.09
CA GLN A 13 2.13 -5.04 -4.12
C GLN A 13 1.27 -6.25 -3.78
N ALA A 14 0.42 -6.68 -4.72
CA ALA A 14 -0.29 -7.94 -4.64
C ALA A 14 -0.09 -8.70 -5.94
N GLU A 15 0.34 -9.96 -5.85
CA GLU A 15 0.78 -10.78 -6.98
C GLU A 15 1.87 -10.06 -7.80
N GLY A 16 1.50 -9.50 -8.97
CA GLY A 16 2.37 -8.70 -9.84
C GLY A 16 1.89 -7.26 -10.06
N THR A 17 0.84 -6.82 -9.36
CA THR A 17 0.29 -5.47 -9.50
C THR A 17 0.75 -4.59 -8.35
N ARG A 18 1.07 -3.32 -8.67
CA ARG A 18 1.56 -2.34 -7.70
C ARG A 18 0.69 -1.09 -7.69
N TRP A 19 0.53 -0.51 -6.51
CA TRP A 19 -0.16 0.76 -6.31
C TRP A 19 0.65 1.64 -5.38
N LYS A 20 0.90 2.89 -5.79
CA LYS A 20 1.55 3.89 -4.96
C LYS A 20 0.50 4.75 -4.28
N VAL A 21 0.49 4.76 -2.95
CA VAL A 21 -0.60 5.28 -2.11
C VAL A 21 -0.06 5.98 -0.86
N HIS A 22 -0.96 6.66 -0.13
CA HIS A 22 -0.61 7.34 1.12
C HIS A 22 -0.94 6.43 2.30
N GLN A 23 0.07 6.09 3.10
CA GLN A 23 -0.09 5.25 4.29
C GLN A 23 -1.11 5.82 5.28
N GLY A 24 -1.12 7.15 5.45
CA GLY A 24 -2.01 7.83 6.41
C GLY A 24 -3.49 7.69 6.05
N ILE A 25 -3.82 7.86 4.76
CA ILE A 25 -5.21 7.76 4.26
C ILE A 25 -5.74 6.32 4.44
N LEU A 26 -4.90 5.34 4.14
CA LEU A 26 -5.21 3.92 4.35
C LEU A 26 -5.38 3.58 5.83
N ALA A 27 -4.48 4.06 6.69
CA ALA A 27 -4.54 3.82 8.14
C ALA A 27 -5.75 4.51 8.79
N GLU A 28 -6.14 5.69 8.31
CA GLU A 28 -7.33 6.40 8.78
C GLU A 28 -8.60 5.63 8.43
N SER A 29 -8.68 5.14 7.19
CA SER A 29 -9.86 4.47 6.65
C SER A 29 -9.97 2.97 7.01
N SER A 30 -8.89 2.33 7.45
CA SER A 30 -8.84 0.89 7.74
C SER A 30 -7.92 0.57 8.92
N SER A 31 -8.48 -0.06 9.95
CA SER A 31 -7.70 -0.57 11.08
C SER A 31 -6.68 -1.62 10.66
N VAL A 32 -6.98 -2.44 9.65
CA VAL A 32 -6.05 -3.45 9.13
C VAL A 32 -4.78 -2.81 8.58
N PHE A 33 -4.91 -1.77 7.77
CA PHE A 33 -3.74 -1.03 7.26
C PHE A 33 -3.02 -0.29 8.38
N ARG A 34 -3.76 0.27 9.34
CA ARG A 34 -3.17 0.92 10.52
C ARG A 34 -2.29 -0.02 11.33
N ASP A 35 -2.80 -1.19 11.69
CA ASP A 35 -2.05 -2.22 12.41
C ASP A 35 -0.86 -2.70 11.58
N MET A 36 -1.05 -2.95 10.28
CA MET A 36 0.01 -3.38 9.37
C MET A 36 1.18 -2.39 9.31
N PHE A 37 0.91 -1.09 9.24
CA PHE A 37 1.96 -0.06 9.23
C PHE A 37 2.55 0.25 10.62
N SER A 38 1.85 -0.12 11.69
CA SER A 38 2.31 0.08 13.06
C SER A 38 3.38 -0.94 13.48
N ILE A 39 3.45 -2.07 12.79
CA ILE A 39 4.47 -3.10 13.04
C ILE A 39 5.77 -2.66 12.33
N PRO A 40 6.84 -2.32 13.08
CA PRO A 40 8.11 -2.02 12.46
C PRO A 40 8.60 -3.27 11.73
N GLN A 41 8.66 -3.19 10.40
CA GLN A 41 9.31 -4.24 9.62
C GLN A 41 10.79 -4.28 10.03
N PRO A 42 11.36 -5.46 10.31
CA PRO A 42 12.78 -5.54 10.60
C PRO A 42 13.55 -4.88 9.46
N PRO A 43 14.68 -4.19 9.74
CA PRO A 43 15.51 -3.59 8.72
C PRO A 43 16.17 -4.71 7.90
N SER A 44 15.39 -5.26 6.97
CA SER A 44 15.87 -6.18 5.98
C SER A 44 16.80 -5.40 5.08
N ARG A 45 18.00 -5.93 4.87
CA ARG A 45 19.03 -5.36 3.97
C ARG A 45 18.55 -5.24 2.50
N ASP A 46 17.35 -5.73 2.23
CA ASP A 46 16.69 -5.94 0.94
C ASP A 46 15.25 -5.39 0.93
N THR A 47 14.94 -4.35 1.73
CA THR A 47 13.64 -3.68 1.58
C THR A 47 13.53 -3.15 0.16
N GLU A 48 12.70 -3.81 -0.66
CA GLU A 48 12.46 -3.37 -2.02
C GLU A 48 11.90 -1.94 -1.98
N LEU A 49 12.61 -1.02 -2.63
CA LEU A 49 12.20 0.36 -2.78
C LEU A 49 11.77 0.60 -4.22
N VAL A 50 10.58 1.16 -4.38
CA VAL A 50 10.07 1.62 -5.67
C VAL A 50 9.88 3.12 -5.58
N GLU A 51 10.62 3.88 -6.40
CA GLU A 51 10.67 5.35 -6.33
C GLU A 51 11.03 5.89 -4.93
N GLY A 52 11.89 5.17 -4.20
CA GLY A 52 12.27 5.53 -2.83
C GLY A 52 11.20 5.24 -1.77
N CYS A 53 10.07 4.64 -2.14
CA CYS A 53 9.00 4.23 -1.23
C CYS A 53 9.14 2.74 -0.87
N PRO A 54 8.90 2.37 0.41
CA PRO A 54 8.89 0.96 0.81
C PRO A 54 7.76 0.21 0.09
N VAL A 55 8.07 -1.00 -0.37
CA VAL A 55 7.08 -1.92 -0.92
C VAL A 55 6.55 -2.84 0.19
N VAL A 56 5.23 -2.87 0.35
CA VAL A 56 4.51 -3.78 1.23
C VAL A 56 3.83 -4.84 0.38
N GLN A 57 4.26 -6.08 0.54
CA GLN A 57 3.71 -7.22 -0.19
C GLN A 57 2.49 -7.77 0.56
N LEU A 58 1.35 -7.80 -0.12
CA LEU A 58 0.08 -8.30 0.38
C LEU A 58 -0.16 -9.72 -0.13
N SER A 59 -0.73 -10.56 0.72
CA SER A 59 -1.08 -11.95 0.39
C SER A 59 -2.40 -12.07 -0.38
N ASP A 60 -3.22 -11.02 -0.36
CA ASP A 60 -4.50 -10.95 -1.06
C ASP A 60 -4.33 -10.90 -2.59
N THR A 61 -5.41 -11.15 -3.33
CA THR A 61 -5.37 -11.05 -4.80
C THR A 61 -5.29 -9.59 -5.24
N ALA A 62 -4.71 -9.35 -6.42
CA ALA A 62 -4.63 -7.99 -6.95
C ALA A 62 -6.01 -7.33 -7.12
N LYS A 63 -7.05 -8.14 -7.40
CA LYS A 63 -8.41 -7.67 -7.58
C LYS A 63 -9.07 -7.24 -6.26
N ASP A 64 -8.86 -8.01 -5.19
CA ASP A 64 -9.41 -7.66 -3.87
C ASP A 64 -8.77 -6.37 -3.34
N VAL A 65 -7.45 -6.25 -3.47
CA VAL A 65 -6.72 -5.04 -3.09
C VAL A 65 -7.16 -3.84 -3.93
N GLU A 66 -7.28 -3.98 -5.25
CA GLU A 66 -7.76 -2.89 -6.10
C GLU A 66 -9.17 -2.44 -5.70
N CYS A 67 -10.07 -3.37 -5.36
CA CYS A 67 -11.42 -3.06 -4.91
C CYS A 67 -11.40 -2.20 -3.63
N VAL A 68 -10.60 -2.61 -2.63
CA VAL A 68 -10.44 -1.88 -1.37
C VAL A 68 -9.82 -0.50 -1.59
N LEU A 69 -8.76 -0.42 -2.38
CA LEU A 69 -8.09 0.85 -2.70
C LEU A 69 -9.04 1.80 -3.45
N GLN A 70 -9.85 1.31 -4.39
CA GLN A 70 -10.85 2.14 -5.05
C GLN A 70 -11.91 2.65 -4.07
N ALA A 71 -12.32 1.82 -3.11
CA ALA A 71 -13.29 2.22 -2.10
C ALA A 71 -12.75 3.28 -1.12
N ILE A 72 -11.44 3.29 -0.84
CA ILE A 72 -10.81 4.26 0.07
C ILE A 72 -10.36 5.51 -0.69
N CYS A 73 -9.58 5.34 -1.76
CA CYS A 73 -8.86 6.40 -2.44
C CYS A 73 -9.72 7.22 -3.43
N LYS A 74 -10.88 6.72 -3.86
CA LYS A 74 -11.84 7.50 -4.70
C LYS A 74 -12.92 8.22 -3.88
N ARG A 75 -12.85 8.17 -2.54
CA ARG A 75 -13.77 8.92 -1.67
C ARG A 75 -13.31 10.37 -1.44
N GLU A 76 -12.19 10.76 -2.04
CA GLU A 76 -11.58 12.10 -1.94
C GLU A 76 -11.73 12.88 -3.25
#